data_AF-A0A4U0UZH8-F1
#
_entry.id   AF-A0A4U0UZH8-F1
#
_cell.length_a   1.000
_cell.length_b   1.000
_cell.length_c   1.000
_cell.angle_alpha   90.00
_cell.angle_beta   90.00
_cell.angle_gamma   90.00
#
_symmetry.space_group_name_H-M   'P 1'
#
loop_
_entity.id
_entity.type
_entity.pdbx_description
1 polymer ?
#
loop_
_entity_poly.entity_id
_entity_poly.type
_entity_poly.pdbx_seq_one_letter_code
_entity_poly.pdbx_strand_id
1 'polypeptide(L)'
;MTISYALCNILFFSASAIAHMQMSWPFPLHSSLNPVTPEAQKDYSMTEPLNKDGSNFPCKGYQNDRPVKTTVTWNAGSTYNMTLAGSANHLGGSCQLSLSYDNGATFRVIKSMIGGCPLTSTYDFTIPSFAPSGTALFAWTWQNFEGNREFYMNCAEVAIVASPPADVERKREAGGMDALPYIWKANLAGINTCATTEQENPVYPHPGTDVLYGAGMSSSSPASPDTCDEPTPYGQTYKDLGDSSTVATGPDYVAASPGDAASSGGSSSSAEIASSLQSSSETSAAIEQTTAMSIPPSSSSAPGASGPVLED
;
A
#
# COMPACT_ATOMS: atom_id res chain seq x y z
N MET A 1 -40.42 -8.39 55.57
CA MET A 1 -39.99 -7.39 54.56
C MET A 1 -38.67 -7.90 53.98
N THR A 2 -38.74 -8.73 52.95
CA THR A 2 -37.60 -9.41 52.33
C THR A 2 -37.23 -8.66 51.05
N ILE A 3 -36.11 -7.95 51.07
CA ILE A 3 -35.59 -7.21 49.92
C ILE A 3 -34.86 -8.22 49.03
N SER A 4 -35.46 -8.53 47.89
CA SER A 4 -34.87 -9.39 46.86
C SER A 4 -33.95 -8.54 45.99
N TYR A 5 -32.64 -8.77 46.06
CA TYR A 5 -31.67 -8.11 45.20
C TYR A 5 -31.62 -8.84 43.84
N ALA A 6 -32.23 -8.22 42.82
CA ALA A 6 -32.08 -8.65 41.45
C ALA A 6 -30.67 -8.29 40.96
N LEU A 7 -29.79 -9.30 40.85
CA LEU A 7 -28.49 -9.16 40.20
C LEU A 7 -28.71 -9.00 38.70
N CYS A 8 -28.57 -7.77 38.21
CA CYS A 8 -28.52 -7.47 36.78
C CYS A 8 -27.15 -7.92 36.25
N ASN A 9 -27.11 -9.07 35.57
CA ASN A 9 -25.94 -9.50 34.81
C ASN A 9 -25.80 -8.60 33.57
N ILE A 10 -24.96 -7.57 33.67
CA ILE A 10 -24.52 -6.79 32.52
C ILE A 10 -23.49 -7.64 31.76
N LEU A 11 -23.95 -8.33 30.72
CA LEU A 11 -23.07 -8.90 29.69
C LEU A 11 -22.41 -7.74 28.95
N PHE A 12 -21.19 -7.37 29.37
CA PHE A 12 -20.29 -6.59 28.53
C PHE A 12 -19.92 -7.45 27.32
N PHE A 13 -20.68 -7.32 26.24
CA PHE A 13 -20.19 -7.66 24.91
C PHE A 13 -19.02 -6.71 24.64
N SER A 14 -17.82 -7.16 25.00
CA SER A 14 -16.59 -6.56 24.52
C SER A 14 -16.61 -6.83 23.02
N ALA A 15 -17.07 -5.85 22.24
CA ALA A 15 -16.82 -5.87 20.80
C ALA A 15 -15.31 -5.88 20.67
N SER A 16 -14.73 -7.05 20.37
CA SER A 16 -13.34 -7.15 19.96
C SER A 16 -13.24 -6.27 18.73
N ALA A 17 -12.71 -5.06 18.91
CA ALA A 17 -12.41 -4.19 17.80
C ALA A 17 -11.35 -4.94 16.99
N ILE A 18 -11.76 -5.56 15.88
CA ILE A 18 -10.86 -6.05 14.85
C ILE A 18 -10.31 -4.79 14.19
N ALA A 19 -9.38 -4.15 14.89
CA ALA A 19 -8.85 -2.85 14.54
C ALA A 19 -7.38 -3.04 14.29
N HIS A 20 -7.05 -3.11 13.00
CA HIS A 20 -5.70 -3.31 12.49
C HIS A 20 -5.60 -2.64 11.11
N MET A 21 -4.40 -2.59 10.54
CA MET A 21 -4.13 -1.93 9.27
C MET A 21 -3.96 -2.94 8.14
N GLN A 22 -4.38 -2.55 6.94
CA GLN A 22 -4.14 -3.26 5.70
C GLN A 22 -3.66 -2.28 4.62
N MET A 23 -2.98 -2.79 3.60
CA MET A 23 -2.74 -2.07 2.36
C MET A 23 -4.06 -1.92 1.59
N SER A 24 -4.36 -0.70 1.17
CA SER A 24 -5.52 -0.35 0.34
C SER A 24 -5.14 -0.03 -1.11
N TRP A 25 -3.88 0.35 -1.35
CA TRP A 25 -3.32 0.48 -2.70
C TRP A 25 -1.80 0.21 -2.69
N PRO A 26 -1.25 -0.56 -3.66
CA PRO A 26 -1.97 -1.41 -4.60
C PRO A 26 -2.88 -2.40 -3.87
N PHE A 27 -3.98 -2.83 -4.49
CA PHE A 27 -4.90 -3.74 -3.80
C PHE A 27 -4.19 -5.07 -3.47
N PRO A 28 -4.20 -5.52 -2.21
CA PRO A 28 -3.69 -6.85 -1.88
C PRO A 28 -4.45 -7.95 -2.62
N LEU A 29 -3.79 -9.10 -2.77
CA LEU A 29 -4.44 -10.36 -3.10
C LEU A 29 -5.63 -10.57 -2.18
N HIS A 30 -6.78 -10.97 -2.75
CA HIS A 30 -8.04 -11.22 -2.01
C HIS A 30 -8.62 -9.98 -1.33
N SER A 31 -8.11 -8.77 -1.58
CA SER A 31 -8.63 -7.57 -0.92
C SER A 31 -10.11 -7.35 -1.21
N SER A 32 -10.88 -7.16 -0.14
CA SER A 32 -12.29 -6.76 -0.20
C SER A 32 -12.48 -5.32 -0.70
N LEU A 33 -11.41 -4.52 -0.69
CA LEU A 33 -11.39 -3.15 -1.22
C LEU A 33 -11.26 -3.10 -2.75
N ASN A 34 -10.80 -4.20 -3.37
CA ASN A 34 -10.71 -4.29 -4.80
C ASN A 34 -12.07 -4.66 -5.41
N PRO A 35 -12.71 -3.77 -6.19
CA PRO A 35 -14.05 -4.02 -6.73
C PRO A 35 -14.09 -5.19 -7.73
N VAL A 36 -12.95 -5.61 -8.29
CA VAL A 36 -12.88 -6.74 -9.22
C VAL A 36 -12.56 -8.08 -8.54
N THR A 37 -12.30 -8.10 -7.23
CA THR A 37 -12.14 -9.36 -6.48
C THR A 37 -13.51 -10.06 -6.38
N PRO A 38 -13.64 -11.31 -6.85
CA PRO A 38 -14.88 -12.07 -6.68
C PRO A 38 -15.27 -12.18 -5.20
N GLU A 39 -16.56 -12.03 -4.89
CA GLU A 39 -17.05 -12.02 -3.51
C GLU A 39 -16.59 -13.26 -2.71
N ALA A 40 -16.60 -14.44 -3.32
CA ALA A 40 -16.17 -15.69 -2.70
C ALA A 40 -14.66 -15.77 -2.40
N GLN A 41 -13.85 -14.86 -2.95
CA GLN A 41 -12.41 -14.76 -2.72
C GLN A 41 -12.03 -13.57 -1.83
N LYS A 42 -12.98 -12.76 -1.36
CA LYS A 42 -12.66 -11.62 -0.52
C LYS A 42 -12.25 -12.08 0.86
N ASP A 43 -11.06 -11.66 1.28
CA ASP A 43 -10.61 -11.72 2.66
C ASP A 43 -11.08 -10.44 3.38
N TYR A 44 -12.11 -10.59 4.21
CA TYR A 44 -12.63 -9.53 5.08
C TYR A 44 -11.79 -9.35 6.36
N SER A 45 -10.86 -10.27 6.60
CA SER A 45 -9.88 -10.30 7.70
C SER A 45 -8.49 -9.88 7.24
N MET A 46 -8.37 -9.18 6.10
CA MET A 46 -7.07 -8.77 5.53
C MET A 46 -6.21 -7.92 6.48
N THR A 47 -6.86 -7.18 7.39
CA THR A 47 -6.21 -6.38 8.44
C THR A 47 -5.58 -7.23 9.54
N GLU A 48 -5.94 -8.51 9.70
CA GLU A 48 -5.37 -9.38 10.73
C GLU A 48 -3.88 -9.64 10.48
N PRO A 49 -3.06 -9.79 11.54
CA PRO A 49 -1.67 -10.20 11.40
C PRO A 49 -1.57 -11.61 10.81
N LEU A 50 -0.37 -12.00 10.39
CA LEU A 50 -0.09 -13.40 10.11
C LEU A 50 -0.21 -14.24 11.39
N ASN A 51 -0.48 -15.53 11.21
CA ASN A 51 -0.56 -16.48 12.32
C ASN A 51 0.80 -16.52 13.02
N LYS A 52 0.78 -16.49 14.36
CA LYS A 52 2.00 -16.49 15.19
C LYS A 52 2.89 -17.71 14.93
N ASP A 53 2.33 -18.84 14.51
CA ASP A 53 3.08 -20.04 14.13
C ASP A 53 3.70 -19.97 12.73
N GLY A 54 3.47 -18.90 11.97
CA GLY A 54 3.95 -18.71 10.60
C GLY A 54 3.22 -19.56 9.56
N SER A 55 2.13 -20.25 9.90
CA SER A 55 1.44 -21.20 9.01
C SER A 55 0.88 -20.58 7.73
N ASN A 56 0.58 -19.28 7.75
CA ASN A 56 0.09 -18.51 6.61
C ASN A 56 1.11 -17.49 6.08
N PHE A 57 2.38 -17.57 6.48
CA PHE A 57 3.45 -16.82 5.83
C PHE A 57 3.90 -17.56 4.54
N PRO A 58 4.23 -16.83 3.45
CA PRO A 58 4.02 -15.40 3.22
C PRO A 58 2.60 -15.12 2.68
N CYS A 59 2.22 -13.84 2.64
CA CYS A 59 1.04 -13.33 1.91
C CYS A 59 -0.30 -14.03 2.21
N LYS A 60 -0.48 -14.57 3.43
CA LYS A 60 -1.64 -15.39 3.83
C LYS A 60 -1.84 -16.66 2.97
N GLY A 61 -0.85 -17.05 2.17
CA GLY A 61 -0.91 -18.17 1.22
C GLY A 61 -1.52 -17.82 -0.15
N TYR A 62 -2.03 -16.59 -0.33
CA TYR A 62 -2.75 -16.18 -1.53
C TYR A 62 -1.88 -16.02 -2.78
N GLN A 63 -0.55 -15.90 -2.63
CA GLN A 63 0.40 -15.84 -3.74
C GLN A 63 0.37 -17.11 -4.62
N ASN A 64 -0.15 -18.21 -4.09
CA ASN A 64 -0.29 -19.47 -4.82
C ASN A 64 -1.53 -19.53 -5.73
N ASP A 65 -2.40 -18.52 -5.69
CA ASP A 65 -3.60 -18.47 -6.52
C ASP A 65 -3.26 -18.31 -8.00
N ARG A 66 -4.08 -18.91 -8.86
CA ARG A 66 -3.90 -18.84 -10.32
C ARG A 66 -5.22 -18.58 -11.06
N PRO A 67 -5.18 -17.92 -12.23
CA PRO A 67 -4.00 -17.32 -12.86
C PRO A 67 -3.50 -16.07 -12.09
N VAL A 68 -2.21 -15.74 -12.22
CA VAL A 68 -1.65 -14.51 -11.65
C VAL A 68 -2.34 -13.30 -12.26
N LYS A 69 -2.75 -12.34 -11.44
CA LYS A 69 -3.43 -11.10 -11.87
C LYS A 69 -2.75 -9.90 -11.22
N THR A 70 -2.05 -9.12 -12.03
CA THR A 70 -1.40 -7.90 -11.54
C THR A 70 -2.41 -6.79 -11.32
N THR A 71 -2.29 -6.06 -10.22
CA THR A 71 -3.20 -4.95 -9.88
C THR A 71 -2.74 -3.62 -10.45
N VAL A 72 -1.44 -3.49 -10.76
CA VAL A 72 -0.84 -2.27 -11.28
C VAL A 72 0.46 -2.59 -12.05
N THR A 73 0.82 -1.70 -12.97
CA THR A 73 2.13 -1.71 -13.66
C THR A 73 2.96 -0.52 -13.20
N TRP A 74 4.22 -0.77 -12.85
CA TRP A 74 5.20 0.23 -12.47
C TRP A 74 6.45 0.17 -13.35
N ASN A 75 7.10 1.31 -13.52
CA ASN A 75 8.37 1.42 -14.22
C ASN A 75 9.50 1.45 -13.20
N ALA A 76 10.56 0.67 -13.45
CA ALA A 76 11.78 0.73 -12.67
C ALA A 76 12.40 2.13 -12.72
N GLY A 77 12.87 2.60 -11.58
CA GLY A 77 13.44 3.94 -11.38
C GLY A 77 12.41 5.04 -11.08
N SER A 78 11.11 4.73 -11.15
CA SER A 78 10.05 5.69 -10.84
C SER A 78 9.56 5.58 -9.40
N THR A 79 9.07 6.70 -8.87
CA THR A 79 8.46 6.81 -7.55
C THR A 79 6.94 6.66 -7.65
N TYR A 80 6.36 5.94 -6.69
CA TYR A 80 4.93 5.68 -6.55
C TYR A 80 4.53 5.77 -5.07
N ASN A 81 3.24 5.71 -4.78
CA ASN A 81 2.73 5.63 -3.42
C ASN A 81 2.11 4.26 -3.10
N MET A 82 2.18 3.87 -1.83
CA MET A 82 1.34 2.85 -1.22
C MET A 82 0.39 3.55 -0.25
N THR A 83 -0.89 3.15 -0.25
CA THR A 83 -1.85 3.61 0.76
C THR A 83 -2.28 2.48 1.66
N LEU A 84 -2.56 2.83 2.92
CA LEU A 84 -3.04 1.93 3.96
C LEU A 84 -4.45 2.36 4.41
N ALA A 85 -5.24 1.41 4.87
CA ALA A 85 -6.54 1.61 5.49
C ALA A 85 -6.67 0.71 6.72
N GLY A 86 -7.49 1.11 7.68
CA GLY A 86 -7.66 0.37 8.94
C GLY A 86 -8.16 1.27 10.04
N SER A 87 -8.29 0.71 11.24
CA SER A 87 -8.87 1.41 12.40
C SER A 87 -8.01 1.40 13.66
N ALA A 88 -6.92 0.62 13.71
CA ALA A 88 -5.87 0.82 14.73
C ALA A 88 -4.49 0.63 14.13
N ASN A 89 -3.65 1.65 14.32
CA ASN A 89 -2.27 1.69 13.87
C ASN A 89 -1.27 1.32 14.98
N HIS A 90 -1.74 0.86 16.14
CA HIS A 90 -0.93 0.45 17.30
C HIS A 90 0.20 1.42 17.67
N LEU A 91 -0.10 2.73 17.60
CA LEU A 91 0.84 3.83 17.82
C LEU A 91 2.11 3.77 16.93
N GLY A 92 2.05 3.04 15.82
CA GLY A 92 3.11 2.89 14.84
C GLY A 92 3.88 1.58 15.01
N GLY A 93 5.20 1.69 14.99
CA GLY A 93 6.13 0.58 14.79
C GLY A 93 7.00 0.82 13.56
N SER A 94 7.46 -0.26 12.95
CA SER A 94 8.31 -0.21 11.77
C SER A 94 7.76 -1.09 10.66
N CYS A 95 7.96 -0.66 9.42
CA CYS A 95 7.50 -1.35 8.24
C CYS A 95 8.63 -1.54 7.21
N GLN A 96 8.46 -2.52 6.32
CA GLN A 96 9.27 -2.65 5.10
C GLN A 96 8.36 -2.79 3.89
N LEU A 97 8.81 -2.24 2.77
CA LEU A 97 8.28 -2.52 1.44
C LEU A 97 9.31 -3.36 0.70
N SER A 98 8.85 -4.41 0.03
CA SER A 98 9.74 -5.37 -0.62
C SER A 98 9.15 -5.94 -1.89
N LEU A 99 10.04 -6.47 -2.74
CA LEU A 99 9.69 -7.18 -3.97
C LEU A 99 10.14 -8.64 -3.89
N SER A 100 9.29 -9.55 -4.36
CA SER A 100 9.62 -10.95 -4.59
C SER A 100 9.34 -11.31 -6.04
N TYR A 101 10.34 -11.87 -6.72
CA TYR A 101 10.23 -12.40 -8.09
C TYR A 101 10.19 -13.93 -8.12
N ASP A 102 10.25 -14.58 -6.95
CA ASP A 102 10.34 -16.03 -6.76
C ASP A 102 9.09 -16.58 -6.03
N ASN A 103 7.93 -16.00 -6.34
CA ASN A 103 6.62 -16.40 -5.80
C ASN A 103 6.56 -16.41 -4.26
N GLY A 104 7.27 -15.46 -3.63
CA GLY A 104 7.31 -15.27 -2.18
C GLY A 104 8.34 -16.12 -1.45
N ALA A 105 9.22 -16.85 -2.16
CA ALA A 105 10.30 -17.58 -1.49
C ALA A 105 11.27 -16.61 -0.79
N THR A 106 11.60 -15.49 -1.43
CA THR A 106 12.40 -14.41 -0.85
C THR A 106 11.82 -13.03 -1.17
N PHE A 107 11.97 -12.09 -0.25
CA PHE A 107 11.53 -10.71 -0.42
C PHE A 107 12.71 -9.76 -0.20
N ARG A 108 13.01 -8.94 -1.21
CA ARG A 108 14.09 -7.96 -1.21
C ARG A 108 13.57 -6.58 -0.84
N VAL A 109 14.11 -5.98 0.20
CA VAL A 109 13.68 -4.69 0.75
C VAL A 109 14.03 -3.57 -0.21
N ILE A 110 13.02 -2.81 -0.63
CA ILE A 110 13.19 -1.60 -1.44
C ILE A 110 12.98 -0.32 -0.63
N LYS A 111 12.32 -0.41 0.53
CA LYS A 111 12.16 0.71 1.48
C LYS A 111 11.99 0.19 2.91
N SER A 112 12.63 0.85 3.87
CA SER A 112 12.35 0.68 5.30
C SER A 112 11.74 1.95 5.88
N MET A 113 10.72 1.80 6.72
CA MET A 113 10.14 2.89 7.53
C MET A 113 10.37 2.53 8.99
N ILE A 114 11.36 3.14 9.62
CA ILE A 114 11.80 2.81 10.98
C ILE A 114 11.18 3.82 11.95
N GLY A 115 10.24 3.34 12.76
CA GLY A 115 9.45 4.15 13.67
C GLY A 115 8.34 4.93 12.98
N GLY A 116 7.17 5.00 13.63
CA GLY A 116 6.03 5.79 13.19
C GLY A 116 5.25 5.25 11.99
N CYS A 117 5.58 4.06 11.47
CA CYS A 117 4.73 3.39 10.49
C CYS A 117 3.75 2.45 11.22
N PRO A 118 2.43 2.46 10.92
CA PRO A 118 1.72 3.21 9.89
C PRO A 118 0.91 4.41 10.43
N LEU A 119 1.55 5.40 11.06
CA LEU A 119 0.83 6.57 11.61
C LEU A 119 0.29 7.51 10.52
N THR A 120 0.91 7.52 9.34
CA THR A 120 0.33 8.08 8.11
C THR A 120 -0.30 6.98 7.26
N SER A 121 -1.30 7.34 6.46
CA SER A 121 -1.99 6.44 5.54
C SER A 121 -1.31 6.29 4.18
N THR A 122 -0.31 7.12 3.83
CA THR A 122 0.33 7.11 2.50
C THR A 122 1.85 7.18 2.64
N TYR A 123 2.54 6.32 1.90
CA TYR A 123 4.00 6.28 1.86
C TYR A 123 4.49 6.23 0.42
N ASP A 124 5.39 7.16 0.08
CA ASP A 124 6.09 7.13 -1.20
C ASP A 124 7.23 6.12 -1.16
N PHE A 125 7.44 5.42 -2.27
CA PHE A 125 8.54 4.49 -2.48
C PHE A 125 9.00 4.52 -3.93
N THR A 126 10.24 4.11 -4.16
CA THR A 126 10.81 4.05 -5.52
C THR A 126 11.06 2.60 -5.90
N ILE A 127 10.60 2.20 -7.08
CA ILE A 127 11.03 0.92 -7.66
C ILE A 127 12.50 1.08 -8.07
N PRO A 128 13.43 0.22 -7.61
CA PRO A 128 14.82 0.35 -7.98
C PRO A 128 15.00 0.39 -9.51
N SER A 129 15.86 1.26 -10.03
CA SER A 129 16.11 1.38 -11.48
C SER A 129 16.69 0.12 -12.11
N PHE A 130 17.27 -0.75 -11.29
CA PHE A 130 17.77 -2.06 -11.69
C PHE A 130 16.75 -3.20 -11.56
N ALA A 131 15.51 -2.93 -11.13
CA ALA A 131 14.48 -3.96 -11.05
C ALA A 131 14.19 -4.53 -12.45
N PRO A 132 14.20 -5.87 -12.62
CA PRO A 132 13.96 -6.49 -13.92
C PRO A 132 12.47 -6.41 -14.31
N SER A 133 12.19 -6.50 -15.60
CA SER A 133 10.82 -6.64 -16.07
C SER A 133 10.25 -7.98 -15.63
N GLY A 134 8.98 -8.01 -15.27
CA GLY A 134 8.28 -9.22 -14.89
C GLY A 134 7.15 -8.96 -13.90
N THR A 135 6.43 -10.02 -13.55
CA THR A 135 5.48 -9.98 -12.44
C THR A 135 6.23 -10.23 -11.14
N ALA A 136 5.92 -9.44 -10.11
CA ALA A 136 6.50 -9.56 -8.79
C ALA A 136 5.41 -9.38 -7.72
N LEU A 137 5.61 -10.00 -6.56
CA LEU A 137 4.85 -9.64 -5.37
C LEU A 137 5.46 -8.38 -4.75
N PHE A 138 4.65 -7.34 -4.62
CA PHE A 138 4.94 -6.20 -3.77
C PHE A 138 4.35 -6.45 -2.39
N ALA A 139 5.19 -6.47 -1.36
CA ALA A 139 4.78 -6.75 0.01
C ALA A 139 5.00 -5.54 0.93
N TRP A 140 3.95 -5.18 1.67
CA TRP A 140 4.02 -4.36 2.87
C TRP A 140 4.05 -5.27 4.09
N THR A 141 5.08 -5.12 4.91
CA THR A 141 5.21 -5.80 6.20
C THR A 141 5.29 -4.80 7.33
N TRP A 142 4.68 -5.10 8.47
CA TRP A 142 4.67 -4.21 9.64
C TRP A 142 4.79 -5.00 10.95
N GLN A 143 5.65 -4.52 11.85
CA GLN A 143 5.70 -4.95 13.24
C GLN A 143 5.27 -3.77 14.12
N ASN A 144 4.19 -3.99 14.86
CA ASN A 144 3.50 -2.98 15.64
C ASN A 144 4.27 -2.58 16.91
N PHE A 145 4.18 -1.29 17.24
CA PHE A 145 4.79 -0.73 18.45
C PHE A 145 4.05 -1.19 19.71
N GLU A 146 2.73 -1.00 19.77
CA GLU A 146 1.89 -1.32 20.93
C GLU A 146 1.03 -2.58 20.73
N GLY A 147 0.76 -3.36 21.78
CA GLY A 147 -0.14 -4.51 21.74
C GLY A 147 0.56 -5.86 21.60
N ASN A 148 -0.14 -6.85 21.03
CA ASN A 148 0.44 -8.17 20.80
C ASN A 148 1.66 -8.08 19.88
N ARG A 149 2.69 -8.91 20.11
CA ARG A 149 3.85 -8.96 19.23
C ARG A 149 3.45 -9.71 17.95
N GLU A 150 3.22 -8.96 16.88
CA GLU A 150 2.60 -9.45 15.65
C GLU A 150 3.46 -9.11 14.42
N PHE A 151 3.15 -9.76 13.30
CA PHE A 151 3.74 -9.51 11.99
C PHE A 151 2.62 -9.39 10.97
N TYR A 152 2.38 -8.18 10.48
CA TYR A 152 1.41 -7.91 9.43
C TYR A 152 2.08 -8.05 8.08
N MET A 153 1.36 -8.63 7.12
CA MET A 153 1.83 -8.74 5.74
C MET A 153 0.65 -8.69 4.78
N ASN A 154 0.69 -7.75 3.84
CA ASN A 154 -0.19 -7.76 2.68
C ASN A 154 0.67 -7.74 1.42
N CYS A 155 0.24 -8.51 0.42
CA CYS A 155 0.96 -8.64 -0.85
C CYS A 155 0.03 -8.32 -2.00
N ALA A 156 0.54 -7.61 -3.01
CA ALA A 156 -0.12 -7.40 -4.29
C ALA A 156 0.77 -7.95 -5.42
N GLU A 157 0.14 -8.56 -6.42
CA GLU A 157 0.83 -8.90 -7.67
C GLU A 157 0.95 -7.63 -8.51
N VAL A 158 2.17 -7.28 -8.93
CA VAL A 158 2.45 -6.08 -9.71
C VAL A 158 3.29 -6.43 -10.93
N ALA A 159 3.07 -5.72 -12.04
CA ALA A 159 3.94 -5.80 -13.20
C ALA A 159 5.02 -4.72 -13.08
N ILE A 160 6.29 -5.11 -13.26
CA ILE A 160 7.42 -4.18 -13.34
C ILE A 160 7.92 -4.16 -14.78
N VAL A 161 8.17 -2.95 -15.28
CA VAL A 161 8.80 -2.68 -16.58
C VAL A 161 10.18 -2.09 -16.32
N ALA A 162 11.23 -2.77 -16.76
CA ALA A 162 12.61 -2.33 -16.57
C ALA A 162 12.91 -1.01 -17.29
N SER A 163 13.80 -0.20 -16.71
CA SER A 163 14.27 1.05 -17.33
C SER A 163 15.06 0.77 -18.62
N PRO A 164 15.01 1.65 -19.63
CA PRO A 164 15.69 1.50 -20.91
C PRO A 164 17.21 1.26 -20.80
N PRO A 165 17.85 0.74 -21.87
CA PRO A 165 19.25 0.30 -21.87
C PRO A 165 20.30 1.36 -21.48
N ALA A 166 20.01 2.66 -21.62
CA ALA A 166 20.95 3.73 -21.22
C ALA A 166 21.24 3.75 -19.71
N ASP A 167 20.42 3.07 -18.90
CA ASP A 167 20.59 2.95 -17.45
C ASP A 167 21.35 1.67 -17.03
N VAL A 168 21.73 0.79 -17.98
CA VAL A 168 22.31 -0.54 -17.71
C VAL A 168 23.71 -0.48 -17.10
N GLU A 169 24.50 0.55 -17.37
CA GLU A 169 25.79 0.71 -16.68
C GLU A 169 25.60 0.98 -15.17
N ARG A 170 24.62 1.81 -14.78
CA ARG A 170 24.29 2.02 -13.36
C ARG A 170 23.74 0.74 -12.70
N LYS A 171 23.11 -0.16 -13.47
CA LYS A 171 22.59 -1.46 -12.98
C LYS A 171 23.71 -2.41 -12.53
N ARG A 172 24.90 -2.35 -13.14
CA ARG A 172 26.04 -3.20 -12.77
C ARG A 172 26.72 -2.77 -11.47
N GLU A 173 26.78 -1.47 -11.20
CA GLU A 173 27.37 -0.93 -9.96
C GLU A 173 26.48 -1.15 -8.74
N ALA A 174 25.15 -1.17 -8.90
CA ALA A 174 24.19 -1.36 -7.81
C ALA A 174 24.00 -2.83 -7.37
N GLY A 175 24.67 -3.80 -8.02
CA GLY A 175 24.57 -5.23 -7.67
C GLY A 175 23.22 -5.91 -7.98
N GLY A 176 22.25 -5.18 -8.51
CA GLY A 176 20.93 -5.70 -8.87
C GLY A 176 20.02 -5.97 -7.66
N MET A 177 18.90 -6.66 -7.89
CA MET A 177 17.95 -7.02 -6.82
C MET A 177 18.61 -7.87 -5.73
N ASP A 178 19.64 -8.64 -6.06
CA ASP A 178 20.32 -9.54 -5.12
C ASP A 178 21.21 -8.84 -4.08
N ALA A 179 21.58 -7.58 -4.34
CA ALA A 179 22.31 -6.75 -3.39
C ALA A 179 21.40 -6.15 -2.30
N LEU A 180 20.08 -6.20 -2.47
CA LEU A 180 19.14 -5.67 -1.49
C LEU A 180 18.99 -6.63 -0.30
N PRO A 181 18.80 -6.10 0.92
CA PRO A 181 18.54 -6.93 2.10
C PRO A 181 17.26 -7.74 1.94
N TYR A 182 17.14 -8.83 2.69
CA TYR A 182 15.86 -9.51 2.84
C TYR A 182 14.99 -8.84 3.90
N ILE A 183 13.69 -9.11 3.88
CA ILE A 183 12.79 -8.64 4.92
C ILE A 183 13.14 -9.22 6.29
N TRP A 184 13.04 -8.40 7.32
CA TRP A 184 13.27 -8.79 8.71
C TRP A 184 11.98 -9.39 9.29
N LYS A 185 12.05 -10.66 9.71
CA LYS A 185 10.92 -11.49 10.13
C LYS A 185 11.00 -11.72 11.65
N ALA A 186 10.10 -11.12 12.42
CA ALA A 186 9.96 -11.43 13.84
C ALA A 186 8.50 -11.77 14.16
N ASN A 187 8.28 -12.28 15.37
CA ASN A 187 6.95 -12.63 15.91
C ASN A 187 6.26 -13.80 15.18
N LEU A 188 7.02 -14.55 14.39
CA LEU A 188 6.56 -15.74 13.67
C LEU A 188 7.35 -16.95 14.17
N ALA A 189 6.85 -17.61 15.21
CA ALA A 189 7.54 -18.67 15.96
C ALA A 189 7.87 -19.91 15.12
N GLY A 190 7.15 -20.16 14.02
CA GLY A 190 7.53 -21.20 13.07
C GLY A 190 8.70 -20.81 12.18
N ILE A 191 8.89 -19.51 11.90
CA ILE A 191 9.93 -19.00 10.99
C ILE A 191 11.28 -18.95 11.70
N ASN A 192 11.30 -18.33 12.88
CA ASN A 192 12.50 -18.14 13.69
C ASN A 192 12.11 -17.79 15.14
N THR A 193 13.12 -17.53 15.97
CA THR A 193 12.94 -17.18 17.39
C THR A 193 12.89 -15.68 17.64
N CYS A 194 12.93 -14.85 16.60
CA CYS A 194 12.97 -13.40 16.77
C CYS A 194 11.65 -12.86 17.30
N ALA A 195 11.74 -11.99 18.28
CA ALA A 195 10.58 -11.33 18.89
C ALA A 195 10.86 -9.83 19.03
N THR A 196 9.85 -9.01 18.76
CA THR A 196 9.92 -7.59 19.09
C THR A 196 9.54 -7.37 20.55
N THR A 197 10.05 -6.28 21.14
CA THR A 197 9.60 -5.79 22.45
C THR A 197 8.40 -4.87 22.26
N GLU A 198 7.45 -4.90 23.20
CA GLU A 198 6.37 -3.90 23.25
C GLU A 198 6.90 -2.51 23.60
N GLN A 199 6.33 -1.48 22.96
CA GLN A 199 6.73 -0.08 23.10
C GLN A 199 8.16 0.22 22.64
N GLU A 200 8.71 -0.62 21.76
CA GLU A 200 9.96 -0.36 21.04
C GLU A 200 9.71 -0.39 19.54
N ASN A 201 10.27 0.58 18.80
CA ASN A 201 10.25 0.54 17.34
C ASN A 201 11.37 -0.38 16.86
N PRO A 202 11.08 -1.46 16.10
CA PRO A 202 12.12 -2.30 15.55
C PRO A 202 13.04 -1.51 14.62
N VAL A 203 14.34 -1.66 14.77
CA VAL A 203 15.36 -1.05 13.90
C VAL A 203 16.03 -2.17 13.12
N TYR A 204 15.74 -2.26 11.83
CA TYR A 204 16.26 -3.35 11.01
C TYR A 204 17.79 -3.26 10.89
N PRO A 205 18.53 -4.36 11.18
CA PRO A 205 19.99 -4.38 11.04
C PRO A 205 20.46 -4.04 9.61
N HIS A 206 19.71 -4.49 8.61
CA HIS A 206 19.96 -4.21 7.20
C HIS A 206 18.73 -3.51 6.57
N PRO A 207 18.56 -2.19 6.75
CA PRO A 207 17.34 -1.49 6.32
C PRO A 207 17.31 -1.16 4.83
N GLY A 208 18.42 -1.37 4.10
CA GLY A 208 18.59 -0.95 2.72
C GLY A 208 19.02 0.52 2.61
N THR A 209 18.94 1.07 1.40
CA THR A 209 19.42 2.43 1.11
C THR A 209 18.33 3.50 1.14
N ASP A 210 17.06 3.12 0.96
CA ASP A 210 15.90 4.01 1.13
C ASP A 210 15.26 3.78 2.50
N VAL A 211 15.54 4.70 3.43
CA VAL A 211 15.05 4.62 4.81
C VAL A 211 14.33 5.92 5.19
N LEU A 212 13.08 5.79 5.63
CA LEU A 212 12.33 6.84 6.28
C LEU A 212 12.36 6.61 7.79
N TYR A 213 12.81 7.60 8.56
CA TYR A 213 12.77 7.55 10.02
C TYR A 213 11.61 8.38 10.57
N GLY A 214 10.90 7.84 11.56
CA GLY A 214 9.82 8.51 12.28
C GLY A 214 9.88 8.22 13.77
N ALA A 215 8.94 8.79 14.53
CA ALA A 215 8.79 8.53 15.98
C ALA A 215 10.09 8.65 16.80
N GLY A 216 10.96 9.63 16.48
CA GLY A 216 12.22 9.86 17.18
C GLY A 216 13.38 8.93 16.79
N MET A 217 13.17 8.02 15.84
CA MET A 217 14.22 7.13 15.32
C MET A 217 15.15 7.87 14.36
N SER A 218 16.35 7.32 14.14
CA SER A 218 17.36 7.87 13.23
C SER A 218 18.33 6.79 12.75
N SER A 219 19.23 7.14 11.84
CA SER A 219 20.35 6.27 11.44
C SER A 219 21.34 5.95 12.56
N SER A 220 21.29 6.70 13.68
CA SER A 220 22.08 6.40 14.88
C SER A 220 21.36 5.53 15.90
N SER A 221 20.08 5.20 15.68
CA SER A 221 19.34 4.31 16.57
C SER A 221 19.97 2.91 16.56
N PRO A 222 20.11 2.26 17.73
CA PRO A 222 20.68 0.92 17.78
C PRO A 222 19.78 -0.07 17.04
N ALA A 223 20.40 -0.95 16.25
CA ALA A 223 19.69 -2.03 15.58
C ALA A 223 19.03 -2.95 16.61
N SER A 224 17.85 -3.48 16.25
CA SER A 224 17.21 -4.54 17.03
C SER A 224 18.13 -5.76 17.14
N PRO A 225 18.06 -6.50 18.25
CA PRO A 225 18.85 -7.71 18.40
C PRO A 225 18.44 -8.76 17.34
N ASP A 226 19.39 -9.65 17.07
CA ASP A 226 19.24 -10.80 16.16
C ASP A 226 19.10 -10.46 14.66
N THR A 227 19.76 -11.26 13.81
CA THR A 227 19.66 -11.18 12.35
C THR A 227 18.46 -12.02 11.88
N CYS A 228 17.30 -11.37 11.80
CA CYS A 228 16.03 -12.02 11.43
C CYS A 228 15.67 -11.85 9.95
N ASP A 229 16.65 -11.45 9.16
CA ASP A 229 16.60 -11.12 7.74
C ASP A 229 17.38 -12.13 6.88
N GLU A 230 17.44 -13.38 7.32
CA GLU A 230 18.01 -14.47 6.53
C GLU A 230 17.15 -14.76 5.27
N PRO A 231 17.77 -15.18 4.14
CA PRO A 231 17.08 -15.56 2.89
C PRO A 231 16.12 -16.74 3.01
N THR A 232 15.99 -17.37 4.17
CA THR A 232 15.29 -18.64 4.33
C THR A 232 13.80 -18.53 3.98
N PRO A 233 13.35 -19.25 2.92
CA PRO A 233 11.93 -19.44 2.64
C PRO A 233 11.33 -20.36 3.71
N TYR A 234 10.17 -20.01 4.27
CA TYR A 234 9.47 -20.85 5.23
C TYR A 234 7.95 -20.64 5.10
N GLY A 235 7.15 -21.65 5.44
CA GLY A 235 5.68 -21.61 5.40
C GLY A 235 5.08 -22.56 4.35
N GLN A 236 3.74 -22.64 4.31
CA GLN A 236 3.00 -23.54 3.40
C GLN A 236 3.37 -23.26 1.94
N THR A 237 4.33 -24.03 1.42
CA THR A 237 4.72 -24.18 0.01
C THR A 237 4.68 -22.89 -0.80
N TYR A 238 5.83 -22.21 -0.93
CA TYR A 238 6.14 -21.62 -2.24
C TYR A 238 6.07 -22.78 -3.23
N LYS A 239 5.11 -22.75 -4.14
CA LYS A 239 5.14 -23.68 -5.27
C LYS A 239 5.93 -22.97 -6.35
N ASP A 240 7.00 -23.61 -6.82
CA ASP A 240 7.49 -23.30 -8.16
C ASP A 240 6.36 -23.68 -9.11
N LEU A 241 5.64 -22.66 -9.58
CA LEU A 241 4.47 -22.85 -10.43
C LEU A 241 4.85 -22.86 -11.91
N GLY A 242 6.16 -22.83 -12.24
CA GLY A 242 6.66 -23.00 -13.60
C GLY A 242 6.27 -21.89 -14.59
N ASP A 243 5.61 -20.83 -14.12
CA ASP A 243 5.25 -19.67 -14.95
C ASP A 243 6.52 -18.84 -15.20
N SER A 244 7.15 -19.09 -16.35
CA SER A 244 8.14 -18.18 -16.91
C SER A 244 7.44 -16.86 -17.21
N SER A 245 7.98 -15.75 -16.70
CA SER A 245 7.47 -14.40 -16.82
C SER A 245 7.40 -13.93 -18.29
N THR A 246 6.40 -14.39 -19.04
CA THR A 246 6.01 -13.77 -20.29
C THR A 246 5.07 -12.63 -19.94
N VAL A 247 5.60 -11.41 -19.97
CA VAL A 247 4.82 -10.18 -19.94
C VAL A 247 3.76 -10.28 -21.04
N ALA A 248 2.50 -10.45 -20.67
CA ALA A 248 1.40 -10.35 -21.61
C ALA A 248 1.24 -8.88 -21.99
N THR A 249 1.86 -8.47 -23.10
CA THR A 249 1.57 -7.20 -23.77
C THR A 249 0.20 -7.31 -24.45
N GLY A 250 -0.86 -7.22 -23.66
CA GLY A 250 -2.25 -7.07 -24.13
C GLY A 250 -2.78 -5.67 -23.82
N PRO A 251 -3.63 -5.07 -24.68
CA PRO A 251 -3.98 -3.65 -24.59
C PRO A 251 -5.04 -3.29 -23.53
N ASP A 252 -5.50 -4.21 -22.69
CA ASP A 252 -6.68 -4.00 -21.85
C ASP A 252 -6.37 -3.94 -20.35
N TYR A 253 -5.59 -2.96 -19.91
CA TYR A 253 -5.61 -2.52 -18.51
C TYR A 253 -5.56 -1.00 -18.44
N VAL A 254 -6.73 -0.40 -18.21
CA VAL A 254 -6.88 1.02 -17.97
C VAL A 254 -6.30 1.32 -16.59
N ALA A 255 -5.23 2.12 -16.54
CA ALA A 255 -4.72 2.69 -15.30
C ALA A 255 -5.80 3.61 -14.70
N ALA A 256 -6.47 3.16 -13.64
CA ALA A 256 -7.39 4.01 -12.89
C ALA A 256 -6.65 4.58 -11.67
N SER A 257 -6.27 5.86 -11.77
CA SER A 257 -5.95 6.71 -10.63
C SER A 257 -7.27 7.26 -10.06
N PRO A 258 -7.48 7.37 -8.73
CA PRO A 258 -8.70 7.97 -8.20
C PRO A 258 -8.61 9.49 -8.34
N GLY A 259 -9.54 10.08 -9.09
CA GLY A 259 -9.72 11.52 -9.22
C GLY A 259 -11.15 11.85 -9.69
N ASP A 260 -11.94 12.34 -8.74
CA ASP A 260 -13.17 13.13 -8.82
C ASP A 260 -14.36 12.71 -9.71
N ALA A 261 -15.50 12.61 -9.02
CA ALA A 261 -16.82 12.27 -9.53
C ALA A 261 -17.43 13.36 -10.43
N ALA A 262 -18.02 12.94 -11.55
CA ALA A 262 -19.14 13.66 -12.16
C ALA A 262 -20.06 12.74 -12.98
N SER A 263 -21.32 12.69 -12.52
CA SER A 263 -22.58 12.46 -13.24
C SER A 263 -22.76 11.20 -14.10
N SER A 264 -23.53 10.28 -13.52
CA SER A 264 -24.29 9.22 -14.19
C SER A 264 -25.34 9.78 -15.16
N GLY A 265 -25.36 9.28 -16.39
CA GLY A 265 -26.49 9.45 -17.31
C GLY A 265 -26.52 8.37 -18.39
N GLY A 266 -27.47 7.44 -18.26
CA GLY A 266 -28.27 6.96 -19.41
C GLY A 266 -27.72 5.88 -20.34
N SER A 267 -28.12 4.65 -20.03
CA SER A 267 -28.41 3.47 -20.85
C SER A 267 -28.39 3.48 -22.40
N SER A 268 -28.05 2.27 -22.88
CA SER A 268 -28.65 1.47 -23.98
C SER A 268 -28.21 1.68 -25.44
N SER A 269 -27.53 0.63 -25.92
CA SER A 269 -27.87 -0.24 -27.06
C SER A 269 -28.48 0.38 -28.33
N SER A 270 -27.76 0.27 -29.44
CA SER A 270 -28.05 -0.66 -30.56
C SER A 270 -27.52 -0.12 -31.89
N ALA A 271 -27.10 -1.08 -32.71
CA ALA A 271 -26.54 -0.90 -34.03
C ALA A 271 -27.59 -0.51 -35.10
N GLU A 272 -27.04 -0.16 -36.27
CA GLU A 272 -27.57 -0.35 -37.63
C GLU A 272 -28.05 0.90 -38.43
N ILE A 273 -27.25 1.13 -39.48
CA ILE A 273 -27.61 1.40 -40.88
C ILE A 273 -27.99 2.83 -41.30
N ALA A 274 -27.20 3.27 -42.30
CA ALA A 274 -27.31 4.46 -43.11
C ALA A 274 -28.52 4.46 -44.07
N SER A 275 -29.07 5.65 -44.37
CA SER A 275 -29.40 6.04 -45.75
C SER A 275 -29.84 7.52 -45.86
N SER A 276 -29.30 8.15 -46.92
CA SER A 276 -29.87 9.21 -47.77
C SER A 276 -30.18 10.62 -47.23
N LEU A 277 -29.26 11.54 -47.56
CA LEU A 277 -29.40 12.69 -48.49
C LEU A 277 -30.69 13.54 -48.49
N GLN A 278 -30.53 14.85 -48.19
CA GLN A 278 -30.82 16.04 -49.03
C GLN A 278 -30.94 17.26 -48.10
N SER A 279 -29.98 18.19 -48.10
CA SER A 279 -29.93 19.38 -48.96
C SER A 279 -31.12 20.33 -48.79
N SER A 280 -30.91 21.41 -48.04
CA SER A 280 -31.27 22.76 -48.50
C SER A 280 -30.53 23.83 -47.69
N SER A 281 -30.24 24.89 -48.44
CA SER A 281 -29.46 26.08 -48.19
C SER A 281 -30.18 27.14 -47.35
N GLU A 282 -29.37 28.12 -46.92
CA GLU A 282 -29.62 29.58 -46.79
C GLU A 282 -29.19 30.11 -45.42
N THR A 283 -28.02 30.75 -45.31
CA THR A 283 -27.80 32.21 -45.39
C THR A 283 -28.76 33.06 -44.55
N SER A 284 -28.26 33.63 -43.45
CA SER A 284 -28.09 35.09 -43.36
C SER A 284 -27.56 35.58 -42.02
N ALA A 285 -26.64 36.54 -42.18
CA ALA A 285 -26.54 37.81 -41.46
C ALA A 285 -26.23 37.84 -39.95
N ALA A 286 -25.05 38.39 -39.70
CA ALA A 286 -24.64 39.10 -38.50
C ALA A 286 -25.51 40.35 -38.22
N ILE A 287 -25.62 40.74 -36.94
CA ILE A 287 -25.52 42.10 -36.36
C ILE A 287 -25.05 41.87 -34.90
N GLU A 288 -23.87 42.33 -34.46
CA GLU A 288 -23.62 43.57 -33.68
C GLU A 288 -24.66 43.83 -32.56
N GLN A 289 -24.37 44.22 -31.32
CA GLN A 289 -23.45 45.25 -30.85
C GLN A 289 -23.51 45.27 -29.30
N THR A 290 -22.37 45.59 -28.64
CA THR A 290 -22.24 46.38 -27.38
C THR A 290 -22.94 45.89 -26.09
N THR A 291 -22.39 45.97 -24.89
CA THR A 291 -21.66 47.07 -24.23
C THR A 291 -20.79 46.52 -23.09
N ALA A 292 -19.67 47.20 -22.86
CA ALA A 292 -18.80 47.02 -21.70
C ALA A 292 -19.40 47.63 -20.43
N MET A 293 -19.00 47.11 -19.26
CA MET A 293 -18.43 47.95 -18.19
C MET A 293 -17.78 47.10 -17.10
N SER A 294 -16.50 47.38 -16.88
CA SER A 294 -15.65 46.97 -15.76
C SER A 294 -16.02 47.70 -14.46
N ILE A 295 -15.59 47.18 -13.30
CA ILE A 295 -14.87 47.88 -12.20
C ILE A 295 -14.59 46.88 -11.03
N PRO A 296 -13.56 47.13 -10.19
CA PRO A 296 -12.61 46.13 -9.68
C PRO A 296 -12.70 45.96 -8.12
N PRO A 297 -11.70 45.37 -7.42
CA PRO A 297 -11.84 44.94 -6.02
C PRO A 297 -11.21 45.91 -5.00
N SER A 298 -11.66 45.78 -3.76
CA SER A 298 -11.06 46.34 -2.53
C SER A 298 -11.85 45.78 -1.33
N SER A 299 -11.38 45.64 -0.10
CA SER A 299 -10.07 45.55 0.58
C SER A 299 -10.39 45.45 2.10
N SER A 300 -9.38 45.24 2.94
CA SER A 300 -9.31 45.59 4.38
C SER A 300 -9.97 44.58 5.37
N SER A 301 -9.45 44.31 6.57
CA SER A 301 -8.27 44.80 7.31
C SER A 301 -8.11 44.01 8.62
N ALA A 302 -6.87 43.83 9.09
CA ALA A 302 -6.53 43.56 10.49
C ALA A 302 -6.51 44.85 11.32
N PRO A 303 -6.49 44.75 12.66
CA PRO A 303 -5.38 45.36 13.39
C PRO A 303 -4.88 44.50 14.56
N GLY A 304 -3.66 44.80 15.03
CA GLY A 304 -3.03 44.12 16.16
C GLY A 304 -2.64 45.03 17.34
N ALA A 305 -1.92 44.39 18.27
CA ALA A 305 -0.92 44.90 19.20
C ALA A 305 -1.27 45.17 20.69
N SER A 306 -0.38 44.61 21.53
CA SER A 306 0.22 45.14 22.79
C SER A 306 -0.27 44.57 24.14
N GLY A 307 0.71 44.18 24.97
CA GLY A 307 0.61 43.48 26.28
C GLY A 307 0.15 44.34 27.48
N PRO A 308 0.40 43.89 28.74
CA PRO A 308 1.74 44.02 29.35
C PRO A 308 2.17 42.86 30.29
N VAL A 309 3.40 43.01 30.80
CA VAL A 309 4.09 42.28 31.88
C VAL A 309 3.66 42.85 33.26
N LEU A 310 3.56 42.02 34.31
CA LEU A 310 4.10 42.26 35.68
C LEU A 310 3.85 41.09 36.64
N GLU A 311 4.84 40.93 37.53
CA GLU A 311 5.13 40.08 38.70
C GLU A 311 3.95 39.56 39.57
N ASP A 312 3.97 38.28 39.97
CA ASP A 312 4.53 37.70 41.22
C ASP A 312 4.61 36.15 41.08
#